data_AF-A0A6L6VGM5-F1
#
_entry.id   AF-A0A6L6VGM5-F1
#
_cell.length_a   1.000
_cell.length_b   1.000
_cell.length_c   1.000
_cell.angle_alpha   90.00
_cell.angle_beta   90.00
_cell.angle_gamma   90.00
#
_symmetry.space_group_name_H-M   'P 1'
#
loop_
_entity.id
_entity.type
_entity.pdbx_description
1 polymer ?
#
loop_
_entity_poly.entity_id
_entity_poly.type
_entity_poly.pdbx_seq_one_letter_code
_entity_poly.pdbx_strand_id
1 'polypeptide(L)'
;MADIRVPAHIQPYVTAIGIEKTVQFLLAFGGSYVYLSENPQDRSPVARAIGKVAATELARHVGPGGFRCPTGKPFIAAHLKYNKGCTTNDIARKLHTTDVTIRNWLKAGESSQLDLFGL
;
A
#
# COMPACT_ATOMS: atom_id res chain seq x y z
N MET A 1 -4.17 8.30 -15.59
CA MET A 1 -3.99 7.66 -14.28
C MET A 1 -5.37 7.33 -13.77
N ALA A 2 -5.68 6.05 -13.51
CA ALA A 2 -6.96 5.72 -12.89
C ALA A 2 -6.94 6.17 -11.42
N ASP A 3 -8.06 6.67 -10.93
CA ASP A 3 -8.22 7.00 -9.52
C ASP A 3 -8.40 5.69 -8.73
N ILE A 4 -7.42 5.35 -7.89
CA ILE A 4 -7.45 4.12 -7.09
C ILE A 4 -8.07 4.46 -5.75
N ARG A 5 -9.16 3.78 -5.42
CA ARG A 5 -9.75 3.87 -4.09
C ARG A 5 -8.76 3.38 -3.03
N VAL A 6 -8.26 4.31 -2.23
CA VAL A 6 -7.41 4.00 -1.08
C VAL A 6 -8.29 3.56 0.10
N PRO A 7 -8.08 2.36 0.68
CA PRO A 7 -8.81 1.95 1.88
C PRO A 7 -8.55 2.89 3.07
N ALA A 8 -9.54 3.11 3.92
CA ALA A 8 -9.45 4.06 5.03
C ALA A 8 -8.26 3.83 5.97
N HIS A 9 -7.91 2.57 6.23
CA HIS A 9 -6.76 2.21 7.07
C HIS A 9 -5.39 2.38 6.37
N ILE A 10 -5.36 2.56 5.05
CA ILE A 10 -4.16 2.86 4.26
C ILE A 10 -4.04 4.36 3.95
N GLN A 11 -5.15 5.10 3.98
CA GLN A 11 -5.19 6.53 3.69
C GLN A 11 -4.16 7.36 4.47
N PRO A 12 -3.94 7.16 5.79
CA PRO A 12 -2.94 7.91 6.53
C PRO A 12 -1.52 7.75 5.97
N TYR A 13 -1.17 6.56 5.46
CA TYR A 13 0.14 6.32 4.85
C TYR A 13 0.26 7.07 3.53
N VAL A 14 -0.78 7.05 2.69
CA VAL A 14 -0.78 7.76 1.40
C VAL A 14 -0.70 9.27 1.61
N THR A 15 -1.45 9.81 2.57
CA THR A 15 -1.39 11.23 2.92
C THR A 15 0.00 11.65 3.39
N ALA A 16 0.68 10.79 4.17
CA ALA A 16 2.00 11.12 4.74
C ALA A 16 3.15 11.05 3.73
N ILE A 17 3.19 10.02 2.88
CA ILE A 17 4.38 9.72 2.07
C ILE A 17 4.10 9.54 0.57
N GLY A 18 2.84 9.69 0.15
CA GLY A 18 2.39 9.47 -1.22
C GLY A 18 2.27 7.99 -1.59
N ILE A 19 1.46 7.72 -2.61
CA ILE A 19 1.07 6.36 -3.03
C ILE A 19 2.29 5.45 -3.30
N GLU A 20 3.29 5.96 -4.02
CA GLU A 20 4.46 5.18 -4.43
C GLU A 20 5.24 4.66 -3.22
N LYS A 21 5.54 5.55 -2.26
CA LYS A 21 6.26 5.18 -1.05
C LYS A 21 5.39 4.35 -0.11
N THR A 22 4.08 4.58 -0.08
CA THR A 22 3.15 3.70 0.64
C THR A 22 3.21 2.28 0.10
N VAL A 23 3.13 2.08 -1.22
CA VAL A 23 3.23 0.74 -1.82
C VAL A 23 4.58 0.11 -1.52
N GLN A 24 5.68 0.86 -1.62
CA GLN A 24 7.01 0.38 -1.26
C GLN A 24 7.09 -0.05 0.21
N PHE A 25 6.55 0.76 1.12
CA PHE A 25 6.49 0.47 2.56
C PHE A 25 5.67 -0.79 2.85
N LEU A 26 4.47 -0.91 2.29
CA LEU A 26 3.60 -2.06 2.51
C LEU A 26 4.16 -3.35 1.89
N LEU A 27 4.85 -3.26 0.75
CA LEU A 27 5.57 -4.42 0.18
C LEU A 27 6.72 -4.88 1.08
N ALA A 28 7.43 -3.95 1.70
CA ALA A 28 8.58 -4.26 2.56
C ALA A 28 8.17 -4.76 3.96
N PHE A 29 7.07 -4.23 4.51
CA PHE A 29 6.72 -4.43 5.93
C PHE A 29 5.30 -4.94 6.17
N GLY A 30 4.46 -5.06 5.15
CA GLY A 30 3.06 -5.42 5.32
C GLY A 30 2.90 -6.77 6.00
N GLY A 31 2.12 -6.81 7.07
CA GLY A 31 1.94 -8.01 7.88
C GLY A 31 3.11 -8.34 8.79
N SER A 32 4.05 -7.42 9.02
CA SER A 32 5.12 -7.54 10.03
C SER A 32 4.98 -6.49 11.13
N TYR A 33 5.74 -6.63 12.21
CA TYR A 33 5.85 -5.60 13.24
C TYR A 33 6.85 -4.53 12.79
N VAL A 34 6.46 -3.26 12.90
CA VAL A 34 7.26 -2.11 12.46
C VAL A 34 7.41 -1.13 13.60
N TYR A 35 8.58 -0.51 13.70
CA TYR A 35 8.84 0.60 14.60
C TYR A 35 9.10 1.89 13.81
N LEU A 36 8.36 2.94 14.11
CA LEU A 36 8.54 4.29 13.57
C LEU A 36 9.15 5.23 14.61
N SER A 37 10.00 6.13 14.14
CA SER A 37 10.64 7.18 14.93
C SER A 37 10.61 8.47 14.13
N GLU A 38 10.38 9.59 14.81
CA GLU A 38 10.50 10.93 14.21
C GLU A 38 11.95 11.35 13.98
N ASN A 39 12.94 10.61 14.51
CA ASN A 39 14.35 10.79 14.21
C ASN A 39 15.01 9.46 13.85
N PRO A 40 14.65 8.87 12.69
CA PRO A 40 15.13 7.56 12.31
C PRO A 40 16.63 7.62 11.99
N GLN A 41 17.38 6.70 12.60
CA GLN A 41 18.81 6.51 12.36
C GLN A 41 19.04 5.75 11.04
N ASP A 42 20.27 5.76 10.51
CA ASP A 42 20.62 5.11 9.23
C ASP A 42 20.44 3.58 9.24
N ARG A 43 20.37 2.98 10.44
CA ARG A 43 20.02 1.57 10.65
C ARG A 43 18.53 1.27 10.59
N SER A 44 17.66 2.27 10.56
CA SER A 44 16.21 2.08 10.51
C SER A 44 15.80 1.36 9.23
N PRO A 45 15.17 0.18 9.30
CA PRO A 45 14.70 -0.53 8.11
C PRO A 45 13.73 0.33 7.29
N VAL A 46 12.86 1.10 7.95
CA VAL A 46 11.90 1.99 7.30
C VAL A 46 12.62 3.11 6.54
N ALA A 47 13.63 3.75 7.16
CA ALA A 47 14.39 4.79 6.48
C ALA A 47 15.17 4.25 5.27
N ARG A 48 15.69 3.02 5.34
CA ARG A 48 16.34 2.36 4.19
C ARG A 48 15.35 2.06 3.07
N ALA A 49 14.12 1.69 3.40
CA ALA A 49 13.10 1.40 2.41
C ALA A 49 12.59 2.66 1.70
N ILE A 50 12.11 3.67 2.44
CA ILE A 50 11.40 4.82 1.85
C ILE A 50 12.13 6.16 1.95
N GLY A 51 13.33 6.16 2.53
CA GLY A 51 14.14 7.35 2.81
C GLY A 51 13.84 7.98 4.17
N LYS A 52 14.83 8.67 4.74
CA LYS A 52 14.76 9.28 6.09
C LYS A 52 13.62 10.31 6.22
N VAL A 53 13.44 11.16 5.21
CA VAL A 53 12.38 12.17 5.18
C VAL A 53 11.00 11.52 5.24
N ALA A 54 10.73 10.54 4.36
CA ALA A 54 9.45 9.86 4.34
C ALA A 54 9.20 9.04 5.62
N ALA A 55 10.22 8.40 6.18
CA ALA A 55 10.09 7.70 7.45
C ALA A 55 9.71 8.65 8.61
N THR A 56 10.26 9.87 8.61
CA THR A 56 9.96 10.90 9.61
C THR A 56 8.52 11.42 9.45
N GLU A 57 8.11 11.77 8.23
CA GLU A 57 6.75 12.23 7.94
C GLU A 57 5.70 11.15 8.24
N LEU A 58 6.02 9.89 7.94
CA LEU A 58 5.16 8.76 8.30
C LEU A 58 4.99 8.64 9.82
N ALA A 59 6.07 8.78 10.59
CA ALA A 59 6.02 8.74 12.04
C ALA A 59 5.18 9.91 12.61
N ARG A 60 5.33 11.12 12.06
CA ARG A 60 4.55 12.30 12.48
C ARG A 60 3.06 12.17 12.20
N HIS A 61 2.70 11.53 11.09
CA HIS A 61 1.31 11.45 10.65
C HIS A 61 0.56 10.24 11.22
N VAL A 62 1.21 9.07 11.28
CA VAL A 62 0.60 7.82 11.77
C VAL A 62 0.83 7.61 13.27
N GLY A 63 1.88 8.25 13.82
CA GLY A 63 2.31 8.12 15.21
C GLY A 63 3.64 7.38 15.34
N PRO A 64 4.57 7.84 16.20
CA PRO A 64 5.79 7.11 16.51
C PRO A 64 5.48 5.88 17.37
N GLY A 65 6.38 4.90 17.35
CA GLY A 65 6.26 3.68 18.14
C GLY A 65 6.08 2.42 17.30
N GLY A 66 5.74 1.33 17.98
CA GLY A 66 5.63 0.01 17.40
C GLY A 66 4.20 -0.41 17.08
N PHE A 67 3.96 -0.95 15.89
CA PHE A 67 2.64 -1.46 15.49
C PHE A 67 2.73 -2.58 14.46
N ARG A 68 1.60 -3.26 14.24
CA ARG A 68 1.45 -4.27 13.18
C ARG A 68 1.08 -3.58 11.87
N CYS A 69 1.96 -3.65 10.88
CA CYS A 69 1.76 -2.99 9.61
C CYS A 69 0.66 -3.69 8.77
N PRO A 70 -0.29 -2.94 8.18
CA PRO A 70 -1.30 -3.53 7.30
C PRO A 70 -0.65 -4.12 6.04
N THR A 71 -1.24 -5.18 5.47
CA THR A 71 -0.70 -5.80 4.24
C THR A 71 -1.08 -5.03 2.98
N GLY A 72 -2.32 -4.52 2.91
CA GLY A 72 -2.81 -3.72 1.80
C GLY A 72 -2.78 -4.41 0.43
N LYS A 73 -2.74 -5.75 0.35
CA LYS A 73 -2.55 -6.47 -0.93
C LYS A 73 -3.55 -6.10 -2.03
N PRO A 74 -4.86 -5.94 -1.77
CA PRO A 74 -5.80 -5.48 -2.80
C PRO A 74 -5.48 -4.08 -3.34
N PHE A 75 -5.10 -3.15 -2.45
CA PHE A 75 -4.67 -1.80 -2.83
C PHE A 75 -3.39 -1.81 -3.67
N ILE A 76 -2.39 -2.60 -3.25
CA ILE A 76 -1.14 -2.76 -4.01
C ILE A 76 -1.43 -3.37 -5.39
N ALA A 77 -2.29 -4.39 -5.46
CA ALA A 77 -2.68 -5.00 -6.73
C ALA A 77 -3.34 -4.00 -7.68
N ALA A 78 -4.27 -3.18 -7.19
CA ALA A 78 -4.90 -2.11 -7.98
C ALA A 78 -3.86 -1.10 -8.48
N HIS A 79 -2.93 -0.66 -7.62
CA HIS A 79 -1.85 0.25 -8.03
C HIS A 79 -0.93 -0.32 -9.10
N LEU A 80 -0.48 -1.56 -8.93
CA LEU A 80 0.36 -2.22 -9.92
C LEU A 80 -0.38 -2.43 -11.25
N LYS A 81 -1.69 -2.70 -11.20
CA LYS A 81 -2.50 -2.89 -12.41
C LYS A 81 -2.73 -1.60 -13.17
N TYR A 82 -3.32 -0.60 -12.53
CA TYR A 82 -3.86 0.57 -13.23
C TYR A 82 -2.86 1.72 -13.38
N ASN A 83 -1.85 1.81 -12.51
CA ASN A 83 -0.88 2.91 -12.53
C ASN A 83 0.49 2.46 -13.02
N LYS A 84 0.84 1.18 -12.89
CA LYS A 84 2.10 0.60 -13.38
C LYS A 84 1.96 -0.30 -14.60
N GLY A 85 0.73 -0.63 -15.01
CA GLY A 85 0.47 -1.45 -16.20
C GLY A 85 0.91 -2.92 -16.07
N CYS A 86 1.12 -3.42 -14.84
CA CYS A 86 1.53 -4.81 -14.63
C CYS A 86 0.44 -5.80 -15.04
N THR A 87 0.83 -6.97 -15.55
CA THR A 87 -0.13 -8.04 -15.81
C THR A 87 -0.60 -8.69 -14.51
N THR A 88 -1.76 -9.36 -14.56
CA THR A 88 -2.29 -10.10 -13.41
C THR A 88 -1.29 -11.16 -12.91
N ASN A 89 -0.57 -11.80 -13.84
CA ASN A 89 0.45 -12.81 -13.51
C ASN A 89 1.69 -12.18 -12.86
N ASP A 90 2.11 -10.99 -13.29
CA ASP A 90 3.22 -10.28 -12.64
C ASP A 90 2.87 -9.89 -11.21
N ILE A 91 1.64 -9.42 -11.01
CA ILE A 91 1.11 -9.07 -9.68
C ILE A 91 1.01 -10.32 -8.81
N ALA A 92 0.51 -11.44 -9.34
CA ALA A 92 0.40 -12.71 -8.63
C ALA A 92 1.77 -13.20 -8.13
N ARG A 93 2.80 -13.16 -8.98
CA ARG A 93 4.19 -13.47 -8.61
C ARG A 93 4.70 -12.54 -7.52
N LYS A 94 4.50 -11.23 -7.70
CA LYS A 94 5.02 -10.20 -6.78
C LYS A 94 4.36 -10.25 -5.40
N LEU A 95 3.07 -10.58 -5.33
CA LEU A 95 2.31 -10.64 -4.07
C LEU A 95 2.21 -12.05 -3.48
N HIS A 96 2.85 -13.03 -4.13
CA HIS A 96 2.80 -14.45 -3.79
C HIS A 96 1.37 -14.94 -3.55
N THR A 97 0.52 -14.80 -4.56
CA THR A 97 -0.86 -15.24 -4.54
C THR A 97 -1.30 -15.71 -5.92
N THR A 98 -2.52 -16.20 -6.07
CA THR A 98 -3.03 -16.71 -7.35
C THR A 98 -3.58 -15.57 -8.22
N ASP A 99 -3.53 -15.73 -9.54
CA ASP A 99 -4.13 -14.81 -10.50
C ASP A 99 -5.66 -14.68 -10.28
N VAL A 100 -6.31 -15.76 -9.84
CA VAL A 100 -7.73 -15.78 -9.45
C VAL A 100 -7.99 -14.82 -8.29
N THR A 101 -7.13 -14.84 -7.27
CA THR A 101 -7.23 -13.93 -6.13
C THR A 101 -7.05 -12.48 -6.56
N ILE A 102 -6.08 -12.20 -7.42
CA ILE A 102 -5.87 -10.85 -7.97
C ILE A 102 -7.11 -10.38 -8.74
N ARG A 103 -7.66 -11.21 -9.63
CA ARG A 103 -8.88 -10.86 -10.39
C ARG A 103 -10.06 -10.56 -9.47
N ASN A 104 -10.24 -11.34 -8.41
CA ASN A 104 -11.31 -11.11 -7.43
C ASN A 104 -11.14 -9.77 -6.70
N TRP A 105 -9.92 -9.41 -6.31
CA TRP A 105 -9.65 -8.11 -5.67
C TRP A 105 -9.92 -6.93 -6.60
N LEU A 106 -9.49 -7.02 -7.86
CA LEU A 106 -9.70 -5.95 -8.84
C LEU A 106 -11.19 -5.77 -9.16
N LYS A 107 -11.92 -6.88 -9.36
CA LYS A 107 -13.36 -6.87 -9.60
C LYS A 107 -14.13 -6.21 -8.44
N ALA A 108 -13.80 -6.55 -7.19
CA ALA A 108 -14.47 -5.96 -6.03
C ALA A 108 -14.27 -4.43 -5.95
N GLY A 109 -13.14 -3.91 -6.42
CA GLY A 109 -12.91 -2.48 -6.57
C GLY A 109 -13.79 -1.85 -7.65
N GLU A 110 -13.92 -2.52 -8.80
CA GLU A 110 -14.70 -2.04 -9.96
C GLU A 110 -16.23 -2.10 -9.74
N SER A 111 -16.75 -3.17 -9.13
CA SER A 111 -18.18 -3.39 -8.91
C SER A 111 -18.85 -2.29 -8.08
N SER A 112 -18.13 -1.69 -7.12
CA SER A 112 -18.66 -0.58 -6.32
C SER A 112 -19.00 0.68 -7.14
N GLN A 113 -18.55 0.77 -8.39
CA GLN A 113 -18.83 1.89 -9.30
C GLN A 113 -20.07 1.67 -10.19
N LEU A 114 -20.44 0.42 -10.47
CA LEU A 114 -21.54 0.10 -11.41
C LEU A 114 -22.88 -0.11 -10.72
N ASP A 115 -22.89 -0.56 -9.47
CA ASP A 115 -24.14 -0.88 -8.75
C ASP A 115 -24.89 0.35 -8.21
N LEU A 116 -24.28 1.55 -8.24
CA LEU A 116 -24.93 2.79 -7.78
C LEU A 116 -25.91 3.40 -8.81
N PHE A 117 -25.82 2.98 -10.07
CA PHE A 117 -26.68 3.47 -11.16
C PHE A 117 -27.54 2.37 -11.80
N GLY A 118 -27.63 1.19 -11.16
CA GLY A 118 -28.48 0.09 -11.62
C GLY A 118 -29.94 0.27 -11.21
N LEU A 119 -30.69 1.03 -12.01
CA LEU A 119 -32.13 0.83 -12.25
C LEU A 119 -32.31 0.06 -13.56
#